data_AF-A0A6C0IGE5-F1
#
_entry.id   AF-A0A6C0IGE5-F1
#
_cell.length_a   1.000
_cell.length_b   1.000
_cell.length_c   1.000
_cell.angle_alpha   90.00
_cell.angle_beta   90.00
_cell.angle_gamma   90.00
#
_symmetry.space_group_name_H-M   'P 1'
#
loop_
_entity.id
_entity.type
_entity.pdbx_description
1 polymer ?
#
loop_
_entity_poly.entity_id
_entity_poly.type
_entity_poly.pdbx_seq_one_letter_code
_entity_poly.pdbx_strand_id
1 'polypeptide(L)'
;MHHHHCTFHGLEEWSCHMFEKLGWMTLAARDGHKESIQCYLSSLKYLCEKIAEKKKETVDIDRRKDLDEMMANVKYLMACSKKLLKK
;
A
#
# COMPACT_ATOMS: atom_id res chain seq x y z
N MET A 1 -17.45 -9.20 -16.32
CA MET A 1 -16.37 -8.55 -15.57
C MET A 1 -15.98 -9.49 -14.43
N HIS A 2 -14.77 -10.04 -14.44
CA HIS A 2 -14.32 -10.94 -13.38
C HIS A 2 -14.06 -10.11 -12.11
N HIS A 3 -14.96 -10.21 -11.12
CA HIS A 3 -14.69 -9.76 -9.76
C HIS A 3 -13.61 -10.67 -9.17
N HIS A 4 -12.34 -10.31 -9.33
CA HIS A 4 -11.28 -10.98 -8.60
C HIS A 4 -11.46 -10.64 -7.11
N HIS A 5 -11.95 -11.62 -6.35
CA HIS A 5 -12.10 -11.48 -4.92
C HIS A 5 -10.73 -11.20 -4.31
N CYS A 6 -10.59 -10.04 -3.65
CA CYS A 6 -9.36 -9.70 -2.96
C CYS A 6 -9.16 -10.70 -1.80
N THR A 7 -8.14 -11.54 -1.89
CA THR A 7 -7.80 -12.55 -0.88
C THR A 7 -6.81 -11.95 0.13
N PHE A 8 -6.75 -12.52 1.33
CA PHE A 8 -5.75 -12.11 2.33
C PHE A 8 -4.33 -12.28 1.81
N HIS A 9 -4.05 -13.42 1.16
CA HIS A 9 -2.77 -13.68 0.53
C HIS A 9 -2.42 -12.64 -0.54
N GLY A 10 -3.37 -12.29 -1.42
CA GLY A 10 -3.13 -11.27 -2.43
C GLY A 10 -2.90 -9.86 -1.85
N LEU A 11 -3.54 -9.53 -0.72
CA LEU A 11 -3.29 -8.27 -0.01
C LEU A 11 -1.90 -8.25 0.63
N GLU A 12 -1.50 -9.37 1.24
CA GLU A 12 -0.18 -9.53 1.85
C GLU A 12 0.93 -9.42 0.80
N GLU A 13 0.84 -10.19 -0.29
CA GLU A 13 1.82 -10.12 -1.39
C GLU A 13 1.93 -8.72 -1.97
N TRP A 14 0.78 -8.06 -2.19
CA TRP A 14 0.76 -6.70 -2.70
C TRP A 14 1.38 -5.71 -1.71
N SER A 15 1.09 -5.84 -0.41
CA SER A 15 1.70 -5.04 0.64
C SER A 15 3.23 -5.19 0.66
N CYS A 16 3.74 -6.43 0.65
CA CYS A 16 5.17 -6.73 0.59
C CYS A 16 5.84 -6.12 -0.66
N HIS A 17 5.22 -6.27 -1.83
CA HIS A 17 5.75 -5.68 -3.06
C HIS A 17 5.80 -4.15 -3.02
N MET A 18 4.88 -3.48 -2.31
CA MET A 18 4.95 -2.04 -2.11
C MET A 18 6.18 -1.65 -1.26
N PHE A 19 6.55 -2.41 -0.23
CA PHE A 19 7.77 -2.14 0.53
C PHE A 19 9.03 -2.17 -0.34
N GLU A 20 9.16 -3.17 -1.21
CA GLU A 20 10.28 -3.24 -2.18
C GLU A 20 10.28 -2.03 -3.12
N LYS A 21 9.08 -1.64 -3.59
CA LYS A 21 8.89 -0.50 -4.48
C LYS A 21 9.33 0.83 -3.87
N LEU A 22 9.32 0.97 -2.54
CA LEU A 22 9.84 2.16 -1.86
C LEU A 22 11.34 2.40 -2.12
N GLY A 23 12.15 1.34 -2.23
CA GLY A 23 13.57 1.46 -2.57
C GLY A 23 13.77 2.12 -3.93
N TRP A 24 12.99 1.69 -4.92
CA TRP A 24 12.97 2.29 -6.26
C TRP A 24 12.48 3.74 -6.24
N MET A 25 11.49 4.06 -5.40
CA MET A 25 11.02 5.45 -5.28
C MET A 25 12.05 6.37 -4.62
N THR A 26 12.91 5.83 -3.75
CA THR A 26 14.02 6.57 -3.16
C THR A 26 15.04 6.95 -4.23
N LEU A 27 15.35 6.03 -5.16
CA LEU A 27 16.20 6.31 -6.33
C LEU A 27 15.53 7.31 -7.27
N ALA A 28 14.25 7.13 -7.57
CA ALA A 28 13.47 8.05 -8.39
C ALA A 28 13.46 9.48 -7.83
N ALA A 29 13.41 9.64 -6.50
CA ALA A 29 13.47 10.93 -5.84
C ALA A 29 14.82 11.63 -6.03
N ARG A 30 15.93 10.87 -5.94
CA ARG A 30 17.28 11.38 -6.20
C ARG A 30 17.40 11.89 -7.65
N ASP A 31 16.80 11.19 -8.59
CA ASP A 31 16.92 11.47 -10.03
C ASP A 31 15.84 12.46 -10.54
N GLY A 32 15.04 13.03 -9.64
CA GLY A 32 14.03 14.05 -9.96
C GLY A 32 12.72 13.52 -10.56
N HIS A 33 12.51 12.19 -10.58
CA HIS A 33 11.33 11.54 -11.14
C HIS A 33 10.11 11.58 -10.20
N LYS A 34 9.58 12.78 -9.94
CA LYS A 34 8.47 13.00 -8.99
C LYS A 34 7.16 12.32 -9.41
N GLU A 35 6.92 12.16 -10.71
CA GLU A 35 5.71 11.49 -11.24
C GLU A 35 5.64 10.02 -10.83
N SER A 36 6.76 9.29 -10.86
CA SER A 36 6.82 7.89 -10.43
C SER A 36 6.43 7.74 -8.96
N ILE A 37 6.86 8.68 -8.11
CA ILE A 37 6.53 8.70 -6.68
C ILE A 37 5.04 9.01 -6.46
N GLN A 38 4.46 9.89 -7.27
CA GLN A 38 3.02 10.18 -7.23
C GLN A 38 2.18 8.96 -7.66
N CYS A 39 2.56 8.29 -8.75
CA CYS A 39 1.91 7.04 -9.17
C CYS A 39 2.00 5.94 -8.10
N TYR A 40 3.15 5.84 -7.42
CA TYR A 40 3.31 4.93 -6.29
C TYR A 40 2.40 5.30 -5.11
N LEU A 41 2.30 6.58 -4.75
CA LEU A 41 1.37 7.06 -3.72
C LEU A 41 -0.10 6.74 -4.03
N SER A 42 -0.52 6.89 -5.29
CA SER A 42 -1.86 6.50 -5.74
C SER A 42 -2.08 4.99 -5.57
N SER A 43 -1.08 4.17 -5.89
CA SER A 43 -1.13 2.72 -5.70
C SER A 43 -1.27 2.33 -4.22
N LEU A 44 -0.51 2.98 -3.33
CA LEU A 44 -0.61 2.78 -1.88
C LEU A 44 -1.98 3.20 -1.33
N LYS A 45 -2.54 4.31 -1.83
CA LYS A 45 -3.89 4.76 -1.44
C LYS A 45 -4.94 3.71 -1.84
N TYR A 46 -4.84 3.19 -3.07
CA TYR A 46 -5.74 2.15 -3.56
C TYR A 46 -5.63 0.85 -2.74
N LEU A 47 -4.41 0.44 -2.37
CA LEU A 47 -4.21 -0.70 -1.46
C LEU A 47 -4.87 -0.48 -0.09
N CYS A 48 -4.72 0.72 0.50
CA CYS A 48 -5.42 1.08 1.74
C CYS A 48 -6.95 0.97 1.61
N GLU A 49 -7.52 1.43 0.50
CA GLU A 49 -8.96 1.32 0.23
C GLU A 49 -9.39 -0.15 0.14
N LYS A 50 -8.62 -1.02 -0.53
CA LYS A 50 -8.90 -2.47 -0.63
C LYS A 50 -8.76 -3.21 0.69
N ILE A 51 -7.78 -2.87 1.52
CA ILE A 51 -7.67 -3.40 2.89
C ILE A 51 -8.90 -2.96 3.71
N ALA A 52 -9.32 -1.71 3.60
CA ALA A 52 -10.49 -1.20 4.33
C ALA A 52 -11.81 -1.84 3.89
N GLU A 53 -12.00 -2.06 2.58
CA GLU A 53 -13.11 -2.85 2.04
C GLU A 53 -13.09 -4.27 2.63
N LYS A 54 -11.94 -4.96 2.55
CA LYS A 54 -11.81 -6.33 3.05
C LYS A 54 -12.07 -6.43 4.55
N LYS A 55 -11.65 -5.43 5.32
CA LYS A 55 -11.89 -5.36 6.76
C LYS A 55 -13.37 -5.29 7.10
N LYS A 56 -14.18 -4.58 6.30
CA LYS A 56 -15.64 -4.49 6.50
C LYS A 56 -16.32 -5.85 6.25
N GLU A 57 -15.81 -6.62 5.29
CA GLU A 57 -16.31 -7.96 4.97
C GLU A 57 -15.85 -9.03 5.97
N THR A 58 -14.80 -8.76 6.74
CA THR A 58 -14.20 -9.73 7.66
C THR A 58 -14.90 -9.67 9.02
N VAL A 59 -15.52 -10.78 9.41
CA VAL A 59 -16.19 -10.95 10.71
C VAL A 59 -15.19 -11.39 11.80
N ASP A 60 -14.21 -12.21 11.42
CA ASP A 60 -13.18 -12.73 12.32
C ASP A 60 -12.32 -11.60 12.92
N ILE A 61 -12.23 -11.56 14.25
CA ILE A 61 -11.59 -10.46 14.99
C ILE A 61 -10.08 -10.46 14.77
N ASP A 62 -9.43 -11.62 14.73
CA ASP A 62 -7.99 -11.70 14.60
C ASP A 62 -7.56 -11.32 13.19
N ARG A 63 -8.27 -11.78 12.16
CA ARG A 63 -8.07 -11.33 10.77
C ARG A 63 -8.31 -9.83 10.58
N ARG A 64 -9.21 -9.21 11.35
CA ARG A 64 -9.39 -7.75 11.34
C ARG A 64 -8.19 -7.02 11.93
N LYS A 65 -7.55 -7.59 12.96
CA LYS A 65 -6.30 -7.03 13.52
C LYS A 65 -5.18 -7.11 12.50
N ASP A 66 -5.04 -8.25 11.81
CA ASP A 66 -4.03 -8.41 10.75
C ASP A 66 -4.21 -7.35 9.65
N LEU A 67 -5.46 -7.09 9.24
CA LEU A 67 -5.78 -6.03 8.27
C LEU A 67 -5.49 -4.63 8.81
N ASP A 68 -5.66 -4.39 10.12
CA ASP A 68 -5.29 -3.12 10.75
C ASP A 68 -3.78 -2.90 10.76
N GLU A 69 -2.99 -3.93 11.07
CA GLU A 69 -1.54 -3.90 11.00
C GLU A 69 -1.06 -3.65 9.57
N MET A 70 -1.64 -4.37 8.59
CA MET A 70 -1.34 -4.16 7.18
C MET A 70 -1.67 -2.74 6.72
N MET A 71 -2.82 -2.20 7.13
CA MET A 71 -3.19 -0.82 6.84
C MET A 71 -2.23 0.20 7.49
N ALA A 72 -1.76 -0.05 8.71
CA ALA A 72 -0.78 0.79 9.39
C ALA A 72 0.56 0.81 8.63
N ASN A 73 1.02 -0.36 8.17
CA ASN A 73 2.22 -0.51 7.34
C ASN A 73 2.12 0.27 6.02
N VAL A 74 0.99 0.17 5.32
CA VAL A 74 0.76 0.92 4.07
C VAL A 74 0.72 2.43 4.34
N LYS A 75 0.11 2.89 5.44
CA LYS A 75 0.13 4.31 5.83
C LYS A 75 1.54 4.81 6.14
N TYR A 76 2.37 3.98 6.77
CA TYR A 76 3.78 4.30 7.00
C TYR A 76 4.53 4.48 5.67
N LEU A 77 4.35 3.58 4.71
CA LEU A 77 4.90 3.73 3.36
C LEU A 77 4.46 5.02 2.68
N MET A 78 3.17 5.38 2.78
CA MET A 78 2.67 6.66 2.23
C MET A 78 3.35 7.86 2.87
N ALA A 79 3.59 7.84 4.18
CA ALA A 79 4.29 8.91 4.87
C ALA A 79 5.75 9.03 4.40
N CYS A 80 6.43 7.91 4.21
CA CYS A 80 7.79 7.87 3.65
C CYS A 80 7.82 8.45 2.22
N SER A 81 6.93 8.00 1.34
CA SER A 81 6.85 8.51 -0.04
C SER A 81 6.52 10.00 -0.12
N LYS A 82 5.66 10.51 0.77
CA LYS A 82 5.39 11.95 0.87
C LYS A 82 6.62 12.76 1.27
N LYS A 83 7.50 12.21 2.11
CA LYS A 83 8.78 12.86 2.46
C LYS A 83 9.72 12.91 1.26
N LEU A 84 9.70 11.90 0.39
CA LEU A 84 10.51 11.89 -0.84
C LEU A 84 10.12 13.00 -1.82
N LEU A 85 8.84 13.37 -1.89
CA LEU A 85 8.37 14.48 -2.74
C LEU A 85 8.76 15.87 -2.25
N LYS A 86 9.11 16.00 -0.97
CA LYS A 86 9.52 17.27 -0.34
C LYS A 86 11.02 17.54 -0.43
N LYS A 87 11.80 16.55 -0.86
CA LYS A 87 13.21 16.70 -1.19
C LYS A 87 13.35 17.24 -2.62
#